data_AF-A0A087T9H9-F1
#
_entry.id   AF-A0A087T9H9-F1
#
_cell.length_a   1.000
_cell.length_b   1.000
_cell.length_c   1.000
_cell.angle_alpha   90.00
_cell.angle_beta   90.00
_cell.angle_gamma   90.00
#
_symmetry.space_group_name_H-M   'P 1'
#
loop_
_entity.id
_entity.type
_entity.pdbx_description
1 polymer ?
#
loop_
_entity_poly.entity_id
_entity_poly.type
_entity_poly.pdbx_seq_one_letter_code
_entity_poly.pdbx_strand_id
1 'polypeptide(L)'
;MDGINIGDWVLSSKHAATYKKGFHNEVKSSKMIYKSFGSTGLKVSVLGLGGSELALCYGISEEQEGINTVLEAVKSGINYIDTAPFYGHGKAEKVLGKALKNIPRDTYYLATKVGRYGPELQNMFDFSPA
;
A
#
# COMPACT_ATOMS: atom_id res chain seq x y z
N MET A 1 20.77 20.48 25.29
CA MET A 1 19.78 21.01 24.34
C MET A 1 20.32 20.70 22.96
N ASP A 2 19.89 19.58 22.39
CA ASP A 2 20.45 19.09 21.14
C ASP A 2 19.98 20.01 20.02
N GLY A 3 20.94 20.65 19.34
CA GLY A 3 20.68 21.65 18.32
C GLY A 3 19.90 21.04 17.17
N ILE A 4 18.72 21.60 16.89
CA ILE A 4 17.93 21.25 15.72
C ILE A 4 18.74 21.64 14.48
N ASN A 5 19.17 20.66 13.68
CA ASN A 5 19.86 20.88 12.42
C ASN A 5 18.85 21.34 11.37
N ILE A 6 19.12 22.48 10.72
CA ILE A 6 18.28 23.07 9.67
C ILE A 6 18.01 22.06 8.52
N GLY A 7 18.96 21.15 8.25
CA GLY A 7 18.79 20.07 7.27
C GLY A 7 17.68 19.08 7.60
N ASP A 8 17.50 18.74 8.89
CA ASP A 8 16.43 17.83 9.32
C ASP A 8 15.05 18.47 9.14
N TRP A 9 14.94 19.79 9.29
CA TRP A 9 13.69 20.53 9.05
C TRP A 9 13.27 20.54 7.57
N VAL A 10 14.21 20.79 6.67
CA VAL A 10 13.95 20.81 5.22
C VAL A 10 13.60 19.42 4.68
N LEU A 11 14.13 18.36 5.28
CA LEU A 11 13.73 16.99 4.95
C LEU A 11 12.35 16.66 5.55
N SER A 12 12.04 17.11 6.77
CA SER A 12 10.75 16.85 7.41
C SER A 12 9.56 17.43 6.63
N SER A 13 9.74 18.58 5.97
CA SER A 13 8.67 19.26 5.23
C SER A 13 8.30 18.61 3.89
N LYS A 14 9.15 17.70 3.39
CA LYS A 14 8.93 16.98 2.12
C LYS A 14 8.19 15.65 2.28
N HIS A 15 8.05 15.16 3.49
CA HIS A 15 7.50 13.84 3.74
C HIS A 15 6.07 13.89 4.29
N ALA A 16 5.26 12.88 3.99
CA ALA A 16 3.92 12.76 4.55
C ALA A 16 3.96 12.45 6.05
N ALA A 17 2.84 12.66 6.75
CA ALA A 17 2.69 12.27 8.16
C ALA A 17 2.92 10.77 8.40
N THR A 18 2.78 9.95 7.35
CA THR A 18 3.04 8.50 7.36
C THR A 18 4.52 8.16 7.20
N TYR A 19 5.40 9.14 6.98
CA TYR A 19 6.84 8.89 6.87
C TYR A 19 7.46 8.54 8.22
N LYS A 20 8.46 7.66 8.16
CA LYS A 20 9.19 7.15 9.32
C LYS A 20 10.66 6.98 8.97
N LYS A 21 11.50 7.79 9.62
CA LYS A 21 12.97 7.75 9.49
C LYS A 21 13.47 6.36 9.86
N GLY A 22 14.41 5.83 9.09
CA GLY A 22 14.96 4.47 9.28
C GLY A 22 14.08 3.33 8.75
N PHE A 23 12.84 3.58 8.34
CA PHE A 23 12.02 2.60 7.63
C PHE A 23 11.89 2.93 6.14
N HIS A 24 11.53 4.17 5.80
CA HIS A 24 11.37 4.59 4.41
C HIS A 24 12.70 4.84 3.72
N ASN A 25 12.73 4.63 2.40
CA ASN A 25 13.80 5.14 1.56
C ASN A 25 13.62 6.66 1.38
N GLU A 26 14.52 7.45 1.94
CA GLU A 26 14.40 8.93 1.98
C GLU A 26 14.35 9.55 0.57
N VAL A 27 15.17 9.05 -0.36
CA VAL A 27 15.24 9.59 -1.72
C VAL A 27 13.98 9.26 -2.53
N LYS A 28 13.44 8.04 -2.39
CA LYS A 28 12.21 7.64 -3.10
C LYS A 28 10.99 8.32 -2.49
N SER A 29 10.84 8.25 -1.17
CA SER A 29 9.66 8.77 -0.47
C SER A 29 9.54 10.30 -0.56
N SER A 30 10.66 11.04 -0.62
CA SER A 30 10.64 12.50 -0.83
C SER A 30 10.20 12.94 -2.23
N LYS A 31 10.19 12.02 -3.21
CA LYS A 31 9.66 12.27 -4.57
C LYS A 31 8.18 11.92 -4.70
N MET A 32 7.59 11.25 -3.71
CA MET A 32 6.18 10.91 -3.72
C MET A 32 5.33 12.16 -3.50
N ILE A 33 4.31 12.34 -4.35
CA ILE A 33 3.35 13.43 -4.21
C ILE A 33 2.19 12.92 -3.36
N TYR A 34 1.72 13.72 -2.41
CA TYR A 34 0.57 13.41 -1.56
C TYR A 34 -0.53 14.46 -1.75
N LYS A 35 -1.78 14.01 -1.78
CA LYS A 35 -2.97 14.87 -1.94
C LYS A 35 -3.98 14.60 -0.83
N SER A 36 -4.78 15.61 -0.51
CA SER A 36 -5.88 15.47 0.43
C SER A 36 -6.92 14.47 -0.08
N PHE A 37 -7.33 13.54 0.76
CA PHE A 37 -8.31 12.52 0.42
C PHE A 37 -9.72 13.00 0.78
N GLY A 38 -10.34 13.74 -0.14
CA GLY A 38 -11.65 14.37 0.09
C GLY A 38 -11.65 15.24 1.35
N SER A 39 -12.69 15.09 2.17
CA SER A 39 -12.85 15.80 3.45
C SER A 39 -12.35 14.99 4.67
N THR A 40 -11.63 13.89 4.46
CA THR A 40 -11.24 12.97 5.56
C THR A 40 -10.10 13.51 6.43
N GLY A 41 -9.40 14.56 6.00
CA GLY A 41 -8.18 15.05 6.63
C GLY A 41 -6.93 14.20 6.36
N LEU A 42 -7.06 13.06 5.66
CA LEU A 42 -5.92 12.22 5.27
C LEU A 42 -5.18 12.82 4.07
N LYS A 43 -3.86 12.60 4.03
CA LYS A 43 -3.04 12.86 2.84
C LYS A 43 -2.55 11.54 2.25
N VAL A 44 -3.07 11.18 1.09
CA VAL A 44 -2.76 9.91 0.40
C VAL A 44 -1.75 10.15 -0.72
N SER A 45 -0.87 9.17 -0.95
CA SER A 45 0.03 9.16 -2.09
C SER A 45 -0.77 9.17 -3.40
N VAL A 46 -0.29 9.87 -4.43
CA VAL A 46 -0.95 9.91 -5.75
C VAL A 46 -0.92 8.56 -6.47
N LEU A 47 -0.04 7.67 -6.05
CA LEU A 47 -0.02 6.26 -6.42
C LEU A 47 -0.52 5.43 -5.24
N GLY A 48 -1.42 4.49 -5.51
CA GLY A 48 -1.87 3.47 -4.55
C GLY A 48 -1.39 2.08 -4.98
N LEU A 49 -1.27 1.16 -4.01
CA LEU A 49 -0.98 -0.26 -4.29
C LEU A 49 -2.29 -1.05 -4.34
N GLY A 50 -2.60 -1.63 -5.50
CA GLY A 50 -3.74 -2.54 -5.67
C GLY A 50 -3.40 -3.98 -5.24
N GLY A 51 -4.26 -4.59 -4.44
CA GLY A 51 -4.03 -5.91 -3.83
C GLY A 51 -4.49 -7.12 -4.64
N SER A 52 -5.17 -6.93 -5.79
CA SER A 52 -5.71 -8.07 -6.58
C SER A 52 -4.60 -9.06 -6.98
N GLU A 53 -3.42 -8.56 -7.35
CA GLU A 53 -2.29 -9.40 -7.74
C GLU A 53 -1.74 -10.25 -6.60
N LEU A 54 -1.94 -9.85 -5.34
CA LEU A 54 -1.54 -10.65 -4.18
C LEU A 54 -2.32 -11.97 -4.07
N ALA A 55 -3.44 -12.09 -4.78
CA ALA A 55 -4.18 -13.34 -4.91
C ALA A 55 -3.68 -14.25 -6.06
N LEU A 56 -2.70 -13.81 -6.85
CA LEU A 56 -2.23 -14.49 -8.08
C LEU A 56 -3.33 -14.60 -9.14
N CYS A 57 -4.16 -13.57 -9.28
CA CYS A 57 -5.28 -13.55 -10.22
C CYS A 57 -4.83 -13.62 -11.69
N TYR A 58 -3.55 -13.37 -12.00
CA TYR A 58 -3.05 -13.27 -13.39
C TYR A 58 -1.82 -14.13 -13.71
N GLY A 59 -1.33 -14.98 -12.79
CA GLY A 59 -0.20 -15.89 -13.08
C GLY A 59 0.73 -16.19 -11.90
N ILE A 60 1.84 -16.88 -12.21
CA ILE A 60 2.83 -17.49 -11.31
C ILE A 60 3.73 -16.41 -10.65
N SER A 61 3.18 -15.52 -9.83
CA SER A 61 4.02 -14.78 -8.86
C SER A 61 4.10 -15.57 -7.56
N GLU A 62 5.28 -15.62 -6.95
CA GLU A 62 5.43 -16.26 -5.65
C GLU A 62 4.84 -15.35 -4.56
N GLU A 63 4.22 -15.93 -3.52
CA GLU A 63 3.69 -15.16 -2.39
C GLU A 63 4.73 -14.18 -1.81
N GLN A 64 5.99 -14.61 -1.78
CA GLN A 64 7.10 -13.80 -1.28
C GLN A 64 7.36 -12.55 -2.14
N GLU A 65 7.16 -12.63 -3.45
CA GLU A 65 7.26 -11.48 -4.34
C GLU A 65 6.15 -10.46 -4.06
N GLY A 66 4.93 -10.94 -3.80
CA GLY A 66 3.82 -10.09 -3.35
C GLY A 66 4.15 -9.39 -2.02
N ILE A 67 4.71 -10.11 -1.05
CA ILE A 67 5.16 -9.54 0.24
C ILE A 67 6.24 -8.48 0.03
N ASN A 68 7.24 -8.76 -0.80
CA ASN A 68 8.33 -7.83 -1.09
C ASN A 68 7.83 -6.58 -1.82
N THR A 69 6.87 -6.74 -2.72
CA THR A 69 6.20 -5.64 -3.44
C THR A 69 5.49 -4.71 -2.46
N VAL A 70 4.73 -5.24 -1.51
CA VAL A 70 4.06 -4.43 -0.46
C VAL A 70 5.10 -3.66 0.35
N LEU A 71 6.18 -4.32 0.79
CA LEU A 71 7.24 -3.67 1.57
C LEU A 71 7.90 -2.54 0.79
N GLU A 72 8.27 -2.78 -0.47
CA GLU A 72 8.96 -1.78 -1.30
C GLU A 72 8.06 -0.60 -1.67
N ALA A 73 6.77 -0.86 -1.91
CA ALA A 73 5.78 0.19 -2.14
C ALA A 73 5.73 1.16 -0.96
N VAL A 74 5.58 0.65 0.27
CA VAL A 74 5.53 1.50 1.47
C VAL A 74 6.88 2.20 1.70
N LYS A 75 8.01 1.48 1.58
CA LYS A 75 9.35 2.10 1.69
C LYS A 75 9.56 3.23 0.69
N SER A 76 8.96 3.14 -0.49
CA SER A 76 9.04 4.15 -1.54
C SER A 76 8.07 5.33 -1.35
N GLY A 77 7.23 5.31 -0.31
CA GLY A 77 6.30 6.39 0.04
C GLY A 77 4.84 6.15 -0.36
N ILE A 78 4.49 4.99 -0.94
CA ILE A 78 3.06 4.66 -1.13
C ILE A 78 2.45 4.44 0.26
N ASN A 79 1.43 5.22 0.60
CA ASN A 79 0.75 5.11 1.90
C ASN A 79 -0.73 4.73 1.76
N TYR A 80 -1.19 4.35 0.57
CA TYR A 80 -2.56 3.89 0.34
C TYR A 80 -2.55 2.51 -0.31
N ILE A 81 -3.09 1.52 0.39
CA ILE A 81 -3.17 0.13 -0.05
C ILE A 81 -4.64 -0.26 -0.15
N ASP A 82 -5.02 -0.79 -1.31
CA ASP A 82 -6.38 -1.21 -1.63
C ASP A 82 -6.45 -2.72 -1.75
N THR A 83 -7.46 -3.34 -1.14
CA THR A 83 -7.73 -4.78 -1.27
C THR A 83 -9.24 -5.05 -1.30
N ALA A 84 -9.63 -6.33 -1.33
CA ALA A 84 -11.01 -6.76 -1.19
C ALA A 84 -11.09 -8.24 -0.79
N PRO A 85 -12.15 -8.67 -0.07
CA PRO A 85 -12.42 -10.10 0.15
C PRO A 85 -12.62 -10.86 -1.16
N PHE A 86 -13.12 -10.17 -2.19
CA PHE A 86 -13.32 -10.74 -3.52
C PHE A 86 -12.02 -10.92 -4.32
N TYR A 87 -10.85 -10.54 -3.79
CA TYR A 87 -9.57 -10.81 -4.45
C TYR A 87 -9.05 -12.20 -4.04
N GLY A 88 -9.35 -13.19 -4.88
CA GLY A 88 -9.03 -14.60 -4.65
C GLY A 88 -9.62 -15.16 -3.35
N HIS A 89 -10.89 -14.84 -3.06
CA HIS A 89 -11.61 -15.29 -1.86
C HIS A 89 -10.82 -15.07 -0.55
N GLY A 90 -10.36 -13.83 -0.35
CA GLY A 90 -9.60 -13.41 0.81
C GLY A 90 -8.12 -13.79 0.78
N LYS A 91 -7.63 -14.45 -0.28
CA LYS A 91 -6.19 -14.76 -0.44
C LYS A 91 -5.36 -13.48 -0.46
N ALA A 92 -5.78 -12.44 -1.19
CA ALA A 92 -5.07 -11.17 -1.21
C ALA A 92 -4.96 -10.54 0.19
N GLU A 93 -6.05 -10.54 0.96
CA GLU A 93 -6.04 -10.02 2.34
C GLU A 93 -5.13 -10.83 3.27
N LYS A 94 -5.07 -12.15 3.10
CA LYS A 94 -4.16 -13.03 3.85
C LYS A 94 -2.69 -12.74 3.54
N VAL A 95 -2.34 -12.63 2.26
CA VAL A 95 -0.96 -12.32 1.82
C VAL A 95 -0.57 -10.91 2.27
N LEU A 96 -1.46 -9.94 2.09
CA LEU A 96 -1.25 -8.58 2.57
C LEU A 96 -1.05 -8.56 4.10
N GLY A 97 -1.85 -9.31 4.86
CA GLY A 97 -1.69 -9.47 6.30
C GLY A 97 -0.32 -10.03 6.70
N LYS A 98 0.26 -10.95 5.92
CA LYS A 98 1.63 -11.45 6.14
C LYS A 98 2.67 -10.35 5.91
N ALA A 99 2.52 -9.55 4.85
CA ALA A 99 3.43 -8.45 4.55
C ALA A 99 3.39 -7.34 5.61
N LEU A 100 2.17 -6.92 5.99
CA LEU A 100 1.95 -5.79 6.89
C LEU A 100 2.41 -6.04 8.34
N LYS A 101 2.56 -7.31 8.77
CA LYS A 101 3.12 -7.65 10.09
C LYS A 101 4.48 -7.02 10.37
N ASN A 102 5.28 -6.83 9.33
CA ASN A 102 6.64 -6.30 9.44
C ASN A 102 6.74 -4.81 9.05
N ILE A 103 5.61 -4.14 8.84
CA ILE A 103 5.54 -2.74 8.42
C ILE A 103 4.91 -1.91 9.55
N PRO A 104 5.53 -0.80 9.98
CA PRO A 104 4.96 0.03 11.04
C PRO A 104 3.56 0.53 10.66
N ARG A 105 2.55 0.28 11.50
CA ARG A 105 1.13 0.47 11.17
C ARG A 105 0.78 1.92 10.79
N ASP A 106 1.48 2.89 11.35
CA ASP A 106 1.32 4.33 11.12
C ASP A 106 1.81 4.80 9.74
N THR A 107 2.41 3.90 8.94
CA THR A 107 3.01 4.25 7.65
C THR A 107 2.09 4.07 6.44
N TYR A 108 0.89 3.51 6.63
CA TYR A 108 -0.06 3.27 5.54
C TYR A 108 -1.53 3.38 5.99
N TYR A 109 -2.38 3.68 5.02
CA TYR A 109 -3.82 3.56 5.05
C TYR A 109 -4.21 2.29 4.28
N LEU A 110 -5.18 1.56 4.82
CA LEU A 110 -5.66 0.31 4.27
C LEU A 110 -7.15 0.44 3.97
N ALA A 111 -7.53 0.21 2.73
CA ALA A 111 -8.90 0.15 2.28
C ALA A 111 -9.25 -1.27 1.85
N THR A 112 -10.44 -1.73 2.24
CA THR A 112 -11.04 -2.97 1.74
C THR A 112 -12.46 -2.70 1.24
N LYS A 113 -13.09 -3.70 0.63
CA LYS A 113 -14.40 -3.59 -0.01
C LYS A 113 -15.39 -4.59 0.59
N VAL A 114 -16.67 -4.39 0.30
CA VAL A 114 -17.77 -5.29 0.66
C VAL A 114 -18.72 -5.43 -0.53
N GLY A 115 -19.65 -6.39 -0.48
CA GLY A 115 -20.77 -6.49 -1.42
C GLY A 115 -20.55 -7.35 -2.67
N ARG A 116 -19.45 -8.12 -2.76
CA ARG A 116 -19.25 -9.14 -3.80
C ARG A 116 -18.84 -10.47 -3.16
N TYR A 117 -19.71 -11.46 -3.25
CA TYR A 117 -19.48 -12.83 -2.78
C TYR A 117 -20.05 -13.78 -3.83
N GLY A 118 -19.20 -14.59 -4.46
CA GLY A 118 -19.60 -15.61 -5.43
C GLY A 118 -18.76 -16.87 -5.19
N PRO A 119 -19.32 -18.08 -5.35
CA PRO A 119 -18.61 -19.31 -5.00
C PRO A 119 -17.54 -19.73 -6.02
N GLU A 120 -17.66 -19.27 -7.28
CA GLU A 120 -16.84 -19.76 -8.38
C GLU A 120 -15.65 -18.84 -8.69
N LEU A 121 -14.44 -19.28 -8.34
CA LEU A 121 -13.18 -18.58 -8.64
C LEU A 121 -13.01 -18.27 -10.14
N GLN A 122 -13.50 -19.17 -10.99
CA GLN A 122 -13.38 -19.12 -12.46
C GLN A 122 -14.13 -17.95 -13.08
N ASN A 123 -15.21 -17.51 -12.42
CA ASN A 123 -16.12 -16.48 -12.91
C ASN A 123 -15.95 -15.14 -12.16
N MET A 124 -14.92 -15.00 -11.32
CA MET A 124 -14.73 -13.80 -10.51
C MET A 124 -14.38 -12.57 -11.35
N PHE A 125 -13.63 -12.79 -12.43
CA PHE A 125 -13.24 -11.73 -13.35
C PHE A 125 -13.30 -12.24 -14.78
N ASP A 126 -14.35 -11.87 -15.50
CA ASP A 126 -14.40 -11.98 -16.95
C ASP A 126 -13.79 -10.70 -17.54
N PHE A 127 -12.58 -10.83 -18.10
CA PHE A 127 -11.88 -9.77 -18.80
C PHE A 127 -12.00 -9.90 -20.32
N SER A 128 -12.86 -10.79 -20.81
CA SER A 128 -13.14 -10.84 -22.24
C SER A 128 -13.76 -9.51 -22.69
N PRO A 129 -13.42 -9.03 -23.90
CA PRO A 129 -14.09 -7.86 -24.45
C PRO A 129 -15.59 -8.13 -24.53
N ALA A 130 -16.38 -7.16 -24.07
CA ALA A 130 -17.84 -7.17 -24.15
C ALA A 130 -18.34 -7.14 -25.60
#